data_AF-D0RMG5-F1
#
_entry.id   AF-D0RMG5-F1
#
_cell.length_a   1.000
_cell.length_b   1.000
_cell.length_c   1.000
_cell.angle_alpha   90.00
_cell.angle_beta   90.00
_cell.angle_gamma   90.00
#
_symmetry.space_group_name_H-M   'P 1'
#
loop_
_entity.id
_entity.type
_entity.pdbx_description
1 polymer ?
#
loop_
_entity_poly.entity_id
_entity_poly.type
_entity_poly.pdbx_seq_one_letter_code
_entity_poly.pdbx_strand_id
1 'polypeptide(L)'
;MRPEFVRMHGNNLPLHSNTHISIEQVLSVEHRASTRSQLEAQLLQQSAISAQECLHTVIIPEFVADLESGTTQVIDSRSLTRALHGEGINVRYLASCYELASLKHIRRALLAEMVARACKIEFRASLRLILPEVTTSILRQAKATGNSENGDANDGDDNRSIDPATARALAKMALQEQASHVTLEFVNLVFGTSSRDSKTFWERRILPQVYAKFGISQKALNLDTIISEDLLHMPQLFHALQAQTGAYFSDHMNYNFKGAEPIALQNIQCISPRTTLLARTTAACERVLESADAFLAAGELSSALSSIMFHIYILETAPSDERNLSLCHLLTCAANISLAMNLPDQAKKLATLAIEESPSNHADLTRAGISDQFILCFVTHI
;
A
#
# COMPACT_ATOMS: atom_id res chain seq x y z
N MET A 1 -6.23 18.84 -15.75
CA MET A 1 -7.52 18.61 -16.45
C MET A 1 -8.59 19.38 -15.71
N ARG A 2 -9.38 20.22 -16.39
CA ARG A 2 -10.41 21.02 -15.70
C ARG A 2 -11.40 20.13 -14.93
N PRO A 3 -11.82 20.48 -13.70
CA PRO A 3 -12.73 19.66 -12.88
C PRO A 3 -14.08 19.38 -13.54
N GLU A 4 -14.57 20.26 -14.42
CA GLU A 4 -15.76 20.02 -15.24
C GLU A 4 -15.57 18.93 -16.31
N PHE A 5 -14.36 18.78 -16.86
CA PHE A 5 -14.09 17.85 -17.97
C PHE A 5 -14.07 16.39 -17.51
N VAL A 6 -13.55 16.13 -16.30
CA VAL A 6 -13.57 14.81 -15.65
C VAL A 6 -14.99 14.40 -15.27
N ARG A 7 -15.84 15.35 -14.86
CA ARG A 7 -17.24 15.08 -14.51
C ARG A 7 -18.14 14.76 -15.70
N MET A 8 -17.90 15.38 -16.86
CA MET A 8 -18.72 15.14 -18.06
C MET A 8 -18.25 13.95 -18.91
N HIS A 9 -16.96 13.64 -18.93
CA HIS A 9 -16.40 12.62 -19.84
C HIS A 9 -15.57 11.54 -19.14
N GLY A 10 -15.41 11.59 -17.81
CA GLY A 10 -14.62 10.62 -17.05
C GLY A 10 -15.09 9.17 -17.19
N ASN A 11 -16.38 8.93 -17.43
CA ASN A 11 -16.94 7.58 -17.66
C ASN A 11 -16.74 7.07 -19.10
N ASN A 12 -16.43 7.95 -20.06
CA ASN A 12 -16.27 7.61 -21.48
C ASN A 12 -14.82 7.65 -21.95
N LEU A 13 -13.89 8.06 -21.08
CA LEU A 13 -12.46 7.94 -21.32
C LEU A 13 -12.04 6.54 -20.90
N PRO A 14 -11.61 5.68 -21.83
CA PRO A 14 -11.01 4.42 -21.44
C PRO A 14 -9.63 4.73 -20.85
N LEU A 15 -9.59 4.87 -19.52
CA LEU A 15 -8.36 4.83 -18.75
C LEU A 15 -7.87 3.38 -18.77
N HIS A 16 -7.26 2.98 -19.88
CA HIS A 16 -6.74 1.64 -20.05
C HIS A 16 -5.54 1.43 -19.12
N SER A 17 -5.75 0.63 -18.07
CA SER A 17 -4.65 -0.07 -17.39
C SER A 17 -4.81 -1.60 -17.38
N ASN A 18 -5.88 -2.17 -17.95
CA ASN A 18 -6.07 -3.63 -18.02
C ASN A 18 -6.65 -4.03 -19.38
N THR A 19 -5.79 -4.50 -20.29
CA THR A 19 -6.18 -5.17 -21.54
C THR A 19 -6.56 -6.62 -21.25
N HIS A 20 -7.86 -6.89 -21.19
CA HIS A 20 -8.43 -8.19 -21.58
C HIS A 20 -9.82 -7.91 -22.14
N ILE A 21 -9.92 -7.80 -23.46
CA ILE A 21 -11.19 -7.87 -24.17
C ILE A 21 -11.28 -9.28 -24.74
N SER A 22 -12.20 -10.07 -24.20
CA SER A 22 -12.61 -11.32 -24.82
C SER A 22 -13.27 -11.01 -26.15
N ILE A 23 -12.65 -11.46 -27.23
CA ILE A 23 -13.20 -11.39 -28.58
C ILE A 23 -14.24 -12.50 -28.69
N GLU A 24 -15.52 -12.13 -28.77
CA GLU A 24 -16.46 -12.89 -29.60
C GLU A 24 -17.69 -12.05 -29.97
N GLN A 25 -17.77 -11.80 -31.28
CA GLN A 25 -18.98 -11.67 -32.12
C GLN A 25 -19.97 -10.53 -31.85
N VAL A 26 -20.00 -9.53 -32.74
CA VAL A 26 -21.12 -9.28 -33.68
C VAL A 26 -20.60 -8.49 -34.89
N LEU A 27 -20.39 -9.20 -36.00
CA LEU A 27 -20.02 -8.67 -37.32
C LEU A 27 -21.29 -8.40 -38.15
N SER A 28 -21.70 -7.14 -38.30
CA SER A 28 -22.54 -6.68 -39.45
C SER A 28 -22.87 -5.16 -39.50
N VAL A 29 -22.21 -4.29 -38.71
CA VAL A 29 -22.40 -2.80 -38.75
C VAL A 29 -21.11 -2.03 -39.09
N GLU A 30 -20.05 -2.76 -39.47
CA GLU A 30 -18.67 -2.33 -39.25
C GLU A 30 -18.16 -1.19 -40.16
N HIS A 31 -18.67 -0.99 -41.38
CA HIS A 31 -18.01 -0.03 -42.29
C HIS A 31 -18.33 1.46 -42.04
N ARG A 32 -19.54 1.82 -41.57
CA ARG A 32 -19.88 3.23 -41.24
C ARG A 32 -19.59 3.59 -39.78
N ALA A 33 -19.70 2.62 -38.87
CA ALA A 33 -19.29 2.78 -37.48
C ALA A 33 -17.77 2.93 -37.37
N SER A 34 -16.99 2.26 -38.23
CA SER A 34 -15.53 2.36 -38.27
C SER A 34 -15.04 3.78 -38.58
N THR A 35 -15.60 4.47 -39.58
CA THR A 35 -15.13 5.83 -39.93
C THR A 35 -15.50 6.87 -38.87
N ARG A 36 -16.68 6.75 -38.25
CA ARG A 36 -17.10 7.62 -37.15
C ARG A 36 -16.27 7.37 -35.89
N SER A 37 -16.04 6.11 -35.55
CA SER A 37 -15.17 5.70 -34.44
C SER A 37 -13.72 6.15 -34.66
N GLN A 38 -13.21 6.09 -35.90
CA GLN A 38 -11.89 6.60 -36.26
C GLN A 38 -11.80 8.14 -36.14
N LEU A 39 -12.82 8.86 -36.59
CA LEU A 39 -12.86 10.33 -36.45
C LEU A 39 -12.96 10.75 -34.98
N GLU A 40 -13.80 10.07 -34.19
CA GLU A 40 -13.90 10.29 -32.75
C GLU A 40 -12.56 10.00 -32.04
N ALA A 41 -11.87 8.91 -32.40
CA ALA A 41 -10.54 8.61 -31.89
C ALA A 41 -9.50 9.68 -32.27
N GLN A 42 -9.52 10.18 -33.51
CA GLN A 42 -8.63 11.26 -33.95
C GLN A 42 -8.89 12.57 -33.21
N LEU A 43 -10.16 12.94 -32.99
CA LEU A 43 -10.52 14.15 -32.23
C LEU A 43 -10.12 14.02 -30.75
N LEU A 44 -10.27 12.83 -30.16
CA LEU A 44 -9.80 12.54 -28.80
C LEU A 44 -8.28 12.63 -28.71
N GLN A 45 -7.56 12.07 -29.70
CA GLN A 45 -6.11 12.17 -29.77
C GLN A 45 -5.65 13.62 -29.89
N GLN A 46 -6.26 14.41 -30.78
CA GLN A 46 -5.94 15.83 -30.92
C GLN A 46 -6.21 16.61 -29.63
N SER A 47 -7.33 16.34 -28.98
CA SER A 47 -7.68 16.95 -27.68
C SER A 47 -6.67 16.57 -26.59
N ALA A 48 -6.20 15.32 -26.58
CA ALA A 48 -5.17 14.87 -25.65
C ALA A 48 -3.83 15.55 -25.88
N ILE A 49 -3.42 15.73 -27.15
CA ILE A 49 -2.20 16.46 -27.52
C ILE A 49 -2.29 17.92 -27.06
N SER A 50 -3.38 18.63 -27.40
CA SER A 50 -3.56 20.03 -26.99
C SER A 50 -3.64 20.19 -25.47
N ALA A 51 -4.25 19.22 -24.76
CA ALA A 51 -4.26 19.21 -23.29
C ALA A 51 -2.87 18.98 -22.70
N GLN A 52 -2.06 18.12 -23.31
CA GLN A 52 -0.67 17.90 -22.92
C GLN A 52 0.19 19.15 -23.17
N GLU A 53 0.03 19.81 -24.33
CA GLU A 53 0.73 21.06 -24.64
C GLU A 53 0.38 22.16 -23.63
N CYS A 54 -0.91 22.34 -23.33
CA CYS A 54 -1.37 23.30 -22.31
C CYS A 54 -0.80 22.98 -20.92
N LEU A 55 -0.75 21.70 -20.55
CA LEU A 55 -0.14 21.28 -19.27
C LEU A 55 1.33 21.71 -19.17
N HIS A 56 2.11 21.50 -20.24
CA HIS A 56 3.55 21.80 -20.22
C HIS A 56 3.88 23.28 -20.43
N THR A 57 3.07 24.01 -21.20
CA THR A 57 3.37 25.41 -21.57
C THR A 57 2.71 26.43 -20.67
N VAL A 58 1.62 26.08 -19.98
CA VAL A 58 0.85 27.00 -19.14
C VAL A 58 0.80 26.51 -17.70
N ILE A 59 0.17 25.35 -17.46
CA ILE A 59 -0.19 24.92 -16.09
C ILE A 59 1.03 24.63 -15.22
N ILE A 60 2.01 23.87 -15.72
CA ILE A 60 3.22 23.55 -14.95
C ILE A 60 4.04 24.82 -14.66
N PRO A 61 4.35 25.69 -15.66
CA PRO A 61 5.05 26.94 -15.40
C PRO A 61 4.33 27.86 -14.38
N GLU A 62 3.01 28.03 -14.48
CA GLU A 62 2.22 28.82 -13.53
C GLU A 62 2.30 28.23 -12.12
N PHE A 63 2.14 26.91 -11.98
CA PHE A 63 2.28 26.22 -10.70
C PHE A 63 3.66 26.41 -10.06
N VAL A 64 4.73 26.38 -10.86
CA VAL A 64 6.09 26.64 -10.36
C VAL A 64 6.23 28.10 -9.91
N ALA A 65 5.71 29.06 -10.67
CA ALA A 65 5.70 30.47 -10.25
C ALA A 65 4.92 30.70 -8.95
N ASP A 66 3.81 29.99 -8.75
CA ASP A 66 3.02 30.03 -7.51
C ASP A 66 3.75 29.41 -6.32
N LEU A 67 4.52 28.34 -6.55
CA LEU A 67 5.42 27.75 -5.57
C LEU A 67 6.54 28.71 -5.16
N GLU A 68 7.15 29.38 -6.13
CA GLU A 68 8.27 30.30 -5.88
C GLU A 68 7.83 31.62 -5.25
N SER A 69 6.62 32.10 -5.56
CA SER A 69 6.01 33.28 -4.93
C SER A 69 5.46 32.97 -3.53
N GLY A 70 5.32 31.70 -3.16
CA GLY A 70 4.74 31.27 -1.88
C GLY A 70 3.21 31.32 -1.84
N THR A 71 2.55 31.58 -2.98
CA THR A 71 1.09 31.50 -3.14
C THR A 71 0.60 30.08 -2.84
N THR A 72 1.34 29.09 -3.33
CA THR A 72 1.11 27.68 -3.02
C THR A 72 2.10 27.21 -1.96
N GLN A 73 1.61 27.00 -0.73
CA GLN A 73 2.44 26.54 0.37
C GLN A 73 2.56 25.01 0.39
N VAL A 74 3.77 24.52 0.20
CA VAL A 74 4.12 23.10 0.28
C VAL A 74 5.08 22.89 1.45
N ILE A 75 4.61 22.19 2.48
CA ILE A 75 5.34 21.95 3.73
C ILE A 75 5.87 20.51 3.79
N ASP A 76 5.13 19.56 3.22
CA ASP A 76 5.38 18.13 3.31
C ASP A 76 4.95 17.40 2.01
N SER A 77 5.25 16.10 1.93
CA SER A 77 4.87 15.27 0.78
C SER A 77 3.36 15.26 0.50
N ARG A 78 2.54 15.40 1.55
CA ARG A 78 1.07 15.36 1.44
C ARG A 78 0.55 16.65 0.83
N SER A 79 0.98 17.81 1.33
CA SER A 79 0.65 19.13 0.78
C SER A 79 1.17 19.28 -0.66
N LEU A 80 2.38 18.80 -0.98
CA LEU A 80 2.90 18.79 -2.36
C LEU A 80 1.98 18.00 -3.30
N THR A 81 1.63 16.77 -2.91
CA THR A 81 0.76 15.91 -3.72
C THR A 81 -0.62 16.54 -3.91
N ARG A 82 -1.17 17.15 -2.85
CA ARG A 82 -2.47 17.83 -2.92
C ARG A 82 -2.42 19.06 -3.82
N ALA A 83 -1.38 19.87 -3.73
CA ALA A 83 -1.20 21.06 -4.55
C ALA A 83 -1.10 20.70 -6.04
N LEU A 84 -0.26 19.71 -6.38
CA LEU A 84 -0.15 19.19 -7.75
C LEU A 84 -1.50 18.68 -8.27
N HIS A 85 -2.20 17.86 -7.48
CA HIS A 85 -3.51 17.33 -7.89
C HIS A 85 -4.59 18.41 -7.99
N GLY A 86 -4.51 19.48 -7.19
CA GLY A 86 -5.40 20.64 -7.27
C GLY A 86 -5.37 21.29 -8.66
N GLU A 87 -4.17 21.42 -9.22
CA GLU A 87 -3.95 21.92 -10.59
C GLU A 87 -4.10 20.84 -11.67
N GLY A 88 -4.43 19.61 -11.28
CA GLY A 88 -4.53 18.47 -12.18
C GLY A 88 -3.18 18.05 -12.79
N ILE A 89 -2.07 18.36 -12.11
CA ILE A 89 -0.71 17.94 -12.45
C ILE A 89 -0.46 16.57 -11.81
N ASN A 90 -0.15 15.58 -12.64
CA ASN A 90 0.26 14.27 -12.13
C ASN A 90 1.67 14.36 -11.54
N VAL A 91 1.91 13.70 -10.41
CA VAL A 91 3.22 13.62 -9.73
C VAL A 91 4.38 13.12 -10.60
N ARG A 92 4.12 12.46 -11.74
CA ARG A 92 5.18 12.13 -12.72
C ARG A 92 5.86 13.37 -13.33
N TYR A 93 5.18 14.51 -13.32
CA TYR A 93 5.70 15.78 -13.84
C TYR A 93 6.56 16.56 -12.84
N LEU A 94 6.88 15.97 -11.68
CA LEU A 94 7.81 16.58 -10.71
C LEU A 94 9.16 16.97 -11.34
N ALA A 95 9.63 16.21 -12.33
CA ALA A 95 10.84 16.55 -13.09
C ALA A 95 10.70 17.88 -13.84
N SER A 96 9.59 18.08 -14.55
CA SER A 96 9.32 19.31 -15.27
C SER A 96 9.24 20.50 -14.30
N CYS A 97 8.61 20.32 -13.13
CA CYS A 97 8.61 21.35 -12.08
C CYS A 97 10.04 21.64 -11.59
N TYR A 98 10.86 20.62 -11.40
CA TYR A 98 12.24 20.74 -10.92
C TYR A 98 13.15 21.46 -11.92
N GLU A 99 12.99 21.21 -13.22
CA GLU A 99 13.76 21.85 -14.28
C GLU A 99 13.38 23.33 -14.47
N LEU A 100 12.11 23.69 -14.23
CA LEU A 100 11.63 25.06 -14.32
C LEU A 100 11.90 25.87 -13.05
N ALA A 101 12.02 25.23 -11.90
CA ALA A 101 12.28 25.92 -10.64
C ALA A 101 13.67 26.59 -10.65
N SER A 102 13.69 27.88 -10.34
CA SER A 102 14.88 28.71 -10.16
C SER A 102 15.39 28.68 -8.72
N LEU A 103 14.50 28.54 -7.73
CA LEU A 103 14.84 28.59 -6.32
C LEU A 103 15.40 27.26 -5.81
N LYS A 104 16.62 27.30 -5.23
CA LYS A 104 17.34 26.11 -4.73
C LYS A 104 16.53 25.30 -3.73
N HIS A 105 15.81 25.94 -2.81
CA HIS A 105 15.04 25.25 -1.78
C HIS A 105 13.80 24.54 -2.37
N ILE A 106 13.17 25.10 -3.42
CA ILE A 106 12.08 24.45 -4.15
C ILE A 106 12.62 23.24 -4.91
N ARG A 107 13.75 23.39 -5.61
CA ARG A 107 14.44 22.27 -6.29
C ARG A 107 14.77 21.14 -5.32
N ARG A 108 15.30 21.45 -4.14
CA ARG A 108 15.57 20.48 -3.06
C ARG A 108 14.30 19.74 -2.63
N ALA A 109 13.20 20.45 -2.46
CA ALA A 109 11.92 19.86 -2.07
C ALA A 109 11.38 18.88 -3.13
N LEU A 110 11.38 19.31 -4.39
CA LEU A 110 10.93 18.49 -5.51
C LEU A 110 11.83 17.26 -5.70
N LEU A 111 13.15 17.43 -5.61
CA LEU A 111 14.10 16.33 -5.73
C LEU A 111 13.99 15.34 -4.57
N ALA A 112 13.84 15.81 -3.33
CA ALA A 112 13.61 14.96 -2.17
C ALA A 112 12.36 14.10 -2.34
N GLU A 113 11.27 14.67 -2.86
CA GLU A 113 10.04 13.92 -3.13
C GLU A 113 10.24 12.88 -4.25
N MET A 114 10.95 13.24 -5.33
CA MET A 114 11.27 12.30 -6.42
C MET A 114 12.10 11.11 -5.92
N VAL A 115 13.17 11.39 -5.17
CA VAL A 115 14.03 10.37 -4.57
C VAL A 115 13.24 9.50 -3.59
N ALA A 116 12.46 10.08 -2.67
CA ALA A 116 11.66 9.31 -1.71
C ALA A 116 10.67 8.35 -2.41
N ARG A 117 10.06 8.78 -3.52
CA ARG A 117 9.17 7.95 -4.33
C ARG A 117 9.89 6.84 -5.10
N ALA A 118 11.15 7.04 -5.47
CA ALA A 118 12.01 6.01 -6.04
C ALA A 118 12.45 5.02 -4.96
N CYS A 119 12.91 5.51 -3.80
CA CYS A 119 13.25 4.70 -2.63
C CYS A 119 12.10 3.79 -2.19
N LYS A 120 10.85 4.28 -2.22
CA LYS A 120 9.67 3.44 -1.92
C LYS A 120 9.58 2.18 -2.79
N ILE A 121 9.98 2.24 -4.06
CA ILE A 121 9.91 1.10 -4.98
C ILE A 121 10.90 0.03 -4.53
N GLU A 122 12.15 0.44 -4.31
CA GLU A 122 13.24 -0.44 -3.86
C GLU A 122 12.98 -0.99 -2.46
N PHE A 123 12.54 -0.16 -1.52
CA PHE A 123 12.16 -0.58 -0.18
C PHE A 123 11.08 -1.67 -0.19
N ARG A 124 10.02 -1.48 -0.99
CA ARG A 124 8.98 -2.49 -1.15
C ARG A 124 9.47 -3.74 -1.85
N ALA A 125 10.47 -3.66 -2.71
CA ALA A 125 11.07 -4.83 -3.33
C ALA A 125 11.86 -5.62 -2.28
N SER A 126 12.67 -4.97 -1.45
CA SER A 126 13.42 -5.60 -0.35
C SER A 126 12.50 -6.30 0.64
N LEU A 127 11.44 -5.64 1.10
CA LEU A 127 10.45 -6.25 1.99
C LEU A 127 9.76 -7.47 1.37
N ARG A 128 9.43 -7.42 0.06
CA ARG A 128 8.79 -8.55 -0.65
C ARG A 128 9.72 -9.73 -0.88
N LEU A 129 11.03 -9.52 -0.93
CA LEU A 129 11.99 -10.60 -1.07
C LEU A 129 12.22 -11.31 0.28
N ILE A 130 12.37 -10.53 1.35
CA ILE A 130 12.84 -11.06 2.65
C ILE A 130 11.68 -11.58 3.50
N LEU A 131 10.56 -10.84 3.57
CA LEU A 131 9.50 -11.17 4.51
C LEU A 131 8.77 -12.49 4.22
N PRO A 132 8.49 -12.90 2.97
CA PRO A 132 7.75 -14.15 2.73
C PRO A 132 8.49 -15.41 3.21
N GLU A 133 9.79 -15.51 2.92
CA GLU A 133 10.61 -16.65 3.35
C GLU A 133 10.66 -16.76 4.88
N VAL A 134 10.87 -15.62 5.53
CA VAL A 134 10.88 -15.49 6.99
C VAL A 134 9.51 -15.82 7.58
N THR A 135 8.42 -15.29 6.98
CA THR A 135 7.04 -15.56 7.42
C THR A 135 6.73 -17.06 7.34
N THR A 136 7.09 -17.72 6.24
CA THR A 136 6.86 -19.16 6.10
C THR A 136 7.65 -19.97 7.12
N SER A 137 8.88 -19.55 7.46
CA SER A 137 9.72 -20.20 8.46
C SER A 137 9.16 -20.03 9.87
N ILE A 138 8.73 -18.83 10.23
CA ILE A 138 8.09 -18.51 11.51
C ILE A 138 6.78 -19.29 11.68
N LEU A 139 5.92 -19.30 10.65
CA LEU A 139 4.66 -20.05 10.69
C LEU A 139 4.89 -21.57 10.77
N ARG A 140 5.95 -22.09 10.16
CA ARG A 140 6.34 -23.51 10.30
C ARG A 140 6.80 -23.82 11.72
N GLN A 141 7.63 -22.96 12.32
CA GLN A 141 8.08 -23.12 13.70
C GLN A 141 6.90 -23.10 14.68
N ALA A 142 5.97 -22.16 14.51
CA ALA A 142 4.75 -22.06 15.33
C ALA A 142 3.83 -23.30 15.20
N LYS A 143 3.73 -23.88 13.99
CA LYS A 143 2.95 -25.11 13.76
C LYS A 143 3.65 -26.36 14.32
N ALA A 144 4.98 -26.42 14.27
CA ALA A 144 5.75 -27.55 14.79
C ALA A 144 5.65 -27.65 16.32
N THR A 145 5.47 -26.53 17.03
CA THR A 145 5.25 -26.53 18.49
C THR A 145 3.87 -27.03 18.88
N GLY A 146 2.89 -27.00 17.97
CA GLY A 146 1.52 -27.50 18.21
C GLY A 146 1.27 -28.96 17.81
N ASN A 147 2.16 -29.58 17.02
CA ASN A 147 1.96 -30.92 16.46
C ASN A 147 2.81 -32.03 17.11
N SER A 148 3.44 -31.77 18.26
CA SER A 148 4.13 -32.80 19.05
C SER A 148 3.14 -33.65 19.86
N GLU A 149 2.11 -34.18 19.20
CA GLU A 149 1.28 -35.27 19.71
C GLU A 149 1.61 -36.50 18.87
N ASN A 150 2.64 -37.25 19.28
CA ASN A 150 2.82 -38.70 19.08
C ASN A 150 4.26 -39.08 19.45
N GLY A 151 4.49 -39.38 20.72
CA GLY A 151 5.76 -39.91 21.21
C GLY A 151 5.81 -40.04 22.72
N ASP A 152 5.35 -41.19 23.21
CA ASP A 152 5.55 -41.80 24.53
C ASP A 152 5.37 -40.98 25.82
N ALA A 153 4.46 -41.51 26.65
CA ALA A 153 4.22 -41.11 28.01
C ALA A 153 5.43 -41.39 28.92
N ASN A 154 6.08 -40.35 29.43
CA ASN A 154 6.41 -40.23 30.85
C ASN A 154 6.99 -38.84 31.20
N ASP A 155 6.78 -38.49 32.46
CA ASP A 155 7.23 -37.30 33.19
C ASP A 155 6.45 -35.99 33.02
N GLY A 156 5.94 -35.55 34.18
CA GLY A 156 5.25 -34.30 34.36
C GLY A 156 6.21 -33.14 34.19
N ASP A 157 6.04 -32.44 33.08
CA ASP A 157 6.42 -31.04 32.98
C ASP A 157 5.27 -30.29 32.31
N ASP A 158 5.04 -29.09 32.80
CA ASP A 158 3.86 -28.25 32.60
C ASP A 158 3.87 -27.69 31.15
N ASN A 159 3.75 -28.57 30.15
CA ASN A 159 3.87 -28.22 28.74
C ASN A 159 2.54 -27.63 28.25
N ARG A 160 2.29 -26.38 28.64
CA ARG A 160 1.17 -25.58 28.14
C ARG A 160 1.29 -25.49 26.63
N SER A 161 0.41 -26.17 25.90
CA SER A 161 0.32 -25.99 24.45
C SER A 161 0.12 -24.50 24.19
N ILE A 162 0.99 -23.92 23.35
CA ILE A 162 0.91 -22.50 23.03
C ILE A 162 -0.39 -22.28 22.27
N ASP A 163 -1.29 -21.53 22.89
CA ASP A 163 -2.56 -21.15 22.28
C ASP A 163 -2.34 -20.53 20.87
N PRO A 164 -3.11 -20.92 19.85
CA PRO A 164 -2.98 -20.41 18.49
C PRO A 164 -2.94 -18.88 18.38
N ALA A 165 -3.65 -18.13 19.24
CA ALA A 165 -3.60 -16.68 19.24
C ALA A 165 -2.23 -16.16 19.73
N THR A 166 -1.67 -16.80 20.75
CA THR A 166 -0.30 -16.52 21.23
C THR A 166 0.74 -16.81 20.15
N ALA A 167 0.59 -17.92 19.41
CA ALA A 167 1.47 -18.27 18.29
C ALA A 167 1.40 -17.23 17.14
N ARG A 168 0.20 -16.73 16.82
CA ARG A 168 0.02 -15.64 15.83
C ARG A 168 0.65 -14.33 16.33
N ALA A 169 0.50 -13.99 17.61
CA ALA A 169 1.08 -12.79 18.19
C ALA A 169 2.61 -12.81 18.12
N LEU A 170 3.23 -13.93 18.50
CA LEU A 170 4.68 -14.14 18.38
C LEU A 170 5.15 -14.06 16.92
N ALA A 171 4.39 -14.64 15.99
CA ALA A 171 4.71 -14.54 14.57
C ALA A 171 4.65 -13.09 14.05
N LYS A 172 3.66 -12.31 14.49
CA LYS A 172 3.53 -10.89 14.17
C LYS A 172 4.69 -10.07 14.74
N MET A 173 5.11 -10.36 15.97
CA MET A 173 6.27 -9.69 16.60
C MET A 173 7.57 -10.00 15.85
N ALA A 174 7.84 -11.27 15.55
CA ALA A 174 9.01 -11.67 14.79
C ALA A 174 9.03 -11.05 13.38
N LEU A 175 7.86 -10.98 12.72
CA LEU A 175 7.73 -10.30 11.43
C LEU A 175 8.05 -8.81 11.53
N GLN A 176 7.56 -8.14 12.59
CA GLN A 176 7.81 -6.72 12.84
C GLN A 176 9.29 -6.44 13.11
N GLU A 177 9.96 -7.30 13.87
CA GLU A 177 11.40 -7.22 14.14
C GLU A 177 12.20 -7.31 12.83
N GLN A 178 11.90 -8.31 12.01
CA GLN A 178 12.58 -8.53 10.73
C GLN A 178 12.33 -7.39 9.74
N ALA A 179 11.08 -6.89 9.67
CA ALA A 179 10.77 -5.70 8.89
C ALA A 179 11.56 -4.47 9.36
N SER A 180 11.82 -4.35 10.68
CA SER A 180 12.59 -3.26 11.26
C SER A 180 14.08 -3.34 10.88
N HIS A 181 14.67 -4.54 10.88
CA HIS A 181 16.04 -4.75 10.39
C HIS A 181 16.19 -4.38 8.91
N VAL A 182 15.32 -4.89 8.04
CA VAL A 182 15.33 -4.56 6.61
C VAL A 182 15.15 -3.06 6.37
N THR A 183 14.28 -2.43 7.17
CA THR A 183 14.06 -0.98 7.11
C THR A 183 15.31 -0.20 7.51
N LEU A 184 15.97 -0.62 8.59
CA LEU A 184 17.19 0.03 9.09
C LEU A 184 18.32 -0.04 8.06
N GLU A 185 18.59 -1.23 7.52
CA GLU A 185 19.61 -1.43 6.48
C GLU A 185 19.33 -0.57 5.25
N PHE A 186 18.09 -0.59 4.76
CA PHE A 186 17.67 0.22 3.63
C PHE A 186 17.88 1.72 3.87
N VAL A 187 17.46 2.20 5.03
CA VAL A 187 17.55 3.62 5.38
C VAL A 187 19.00 4.06 5.54
N ASN A 188 19.86 3.25 6.16
CA ASN A 188 21.29 3.54 6.25
C ASN A 188 21.99 3.50 4.88
N LEU A 189 21.56 2.66 3.93
CA LEU A 189 22.05 2.72 2.54
C LEU A 189 21.62 4.01 1.81
N VAL A 190 20.44 4.56 2.12
CA VAL A 190 19.96 5.81 1.51
C VAL A 190 20.69 7.03 2.08
N PHE A 191 20.83 7.11 3.40
CA PHE A 191 21.37 8.31 4.07
C PHE A 191 22.87 8.23 4.39
N GLY A 192 23.45 7.04 4.38
CA GLY A 192 24.86 6.81 4.66
C GLY A 192 25.77 7.08 3.47
N THR A 193 25.57 8.17 2.72
CA THR A 193 26.26 8.46 1.44
C THR A 193 27.79 8.54 1.56
N SER A 194 28.31 8.58 2.78
CA SER A 194 29.74 8.49 3.09
C SER A 194 30.34 7.10 2.83
N SER A 195 29.52 6.03 2.80
CA SER A 195 29.98 4.67 2.53
C SER A 195 30.00 4.36 1.02
N ARG A 196 30.89 3.44 0.61
CA ARG A 196 30.97 2.97 -0.78
C ARG A 196 29.72 2.22 -1.20
N ASP A 197 29.11 1.47 -0.28
CA ASP A 197 27.93 0.66 -0.54
C ASP A 197 26.72 1.55 -0.80
N SER A 198 26.55 2.62 -0.02
CA SER A 198 25.51 3.62 -0.25
C SER A 198 25.66 4.29 -1.61
N LYS A 199 26.88 4.70 -2.01
CA LYS A 199 27.11 5.29 -3.34
C LYS A 199 26.75 4.33 -4.46
N THR A 200 27.18 3.07 -4.34
CA THR A 200 26.86 2.01 -5.30
C THR A 200 25.36 1.76 -5.36
N PHE A 201 24.68 1.77 -4.22
CA PHE A 201 23.23 1.63 -4.13
C PHE A 201 22.50 2.79 -4.82
N TRP A 202 22.94 4.02 -4.61
CA TRP A 202 22.39 5.19 -5.28
C TRP A 202 22.54 5.13 -6.81
N GLU A 203 23.74 4.82 -7.30
CA GLU A 203 24.04 4.73 -8.73
C GLU A 203 23.32 3.58 -9.43
N ARG A 204 23.21 2.41 -8.78
CA ARG A 204 22.66 1.20 -9.41
C ARG A 204 21.18 0.98 -9.15
N ARG A 205 20.60 1.58 -8.11
CA ARG A 205 19.21 1.32 -7.69
C ARG A 205 18.37 2.59 -7.67
N ILE A 206 18.75 3.58 -6.88
CA ILE A 206 17.89 4.77 -6.67
C ILE A 206 17.80 5.65 -7.91
N LEU A 207 18.93 6.08 -8.47
CA LEU A 207 18.97 7.00 -9.61
C LEU A 207 18.32 6.41 -10.87
N PRO A 208 18.54 5.14 -11.25
CA PRO A 208 17.82 4.53 -12.37
C PRO A 208 16.29 4.58 -12.21
N GLN A 209 15.78 4.38 -10.99
CA GLN A 209 14.34 4.50 -10.71
C GLN A 209 13.84 5.94 -10.83
N VAL A 210 14.65 6.94 -10.44
CA VAL A 210 14.32 8.35 -10.64
C VAL A 210 14.23 8.67 -12.13
N TYR A 211 15.22 8.28 -12.93
CA TYR A 211 15.23 8.52 -14.38
C TYR A 211 14.04 7.84 -15.07
N ALA A 212 13.80 6.56 -14.78
CA ALA A 212 12.72 5.81 -15.39
C ALA A 212 11.34 6.37 -15.03
N LYS A 213 11.15 6.84 -13.80
CA LYS A 213 9.85 7.31 -13.30
C LYS A 213 9.52 8.74 -13.69
N PHE A 214 10.52 9.61 -13.74
CA PHE A 214 10.31 11.05 -13.91
C PHE A 214 10.89 11.60 -15.22
N GLY A 215 11.65 10.79 -15.97
CA GLY A 215 12.18 11.18 -17.28
C GLY A 215 13.35 12.18 -17.23
N ILE A 216 14.01 12.35 -16.08
CA ILE A 216 15.20 13.22 -15.95
C ILE A 216 16.39 12.56 -16.64
N SER A 217 17.16 13.35 -17.39
CA SER A 217 18.39 12.90 -18.04
C SER A 217 19.49 12.60 -17.03
N GLN A 218 20.19 11.47 -17.19
CA GLN A 218 21.37 11.11 -16.39
C GLN A 218 22.48 12.16 -16.44
N LYS A 219 22.57 12.93 -17.53
CA LYS A 219 23.54 14.03 -17.65
C LYS A 219 23.18 15.22 -16.76
N ALA A 220 21.89 15.46 -16.55
CA ALA A 220 21.38 16.59 -15.78
C ALA A 220 21.38 16.31 -14.27
N LEU A 221 21.22 15.06 -13.87
CA LEU A 221 21.18 14.65 -12.47
C LEU A 221 21.97 13.36 -12.30
N ASN A 222 23.07 13.42 -11.55
CA ASN A 222 23.86 12.25 -11.14
C ASN A 222 24.30 12.44 -9.67
N LEU A 223 24.87 11.39 -9.07
CA LEU A 223 25.21 11.41 -7.64
C LEU A 223 26.25 12.50 -7.30
N ASP A 224 27.26 12.68 -8.15
CA ASP A 224 28.30 13.68 -7.93
C ASP A 224 27.73 15.11 -7.98
N THR A 225 26.85 15.39 -8.94
CA THR A 225 26.12 16.67 -9.03
C THR A 225 25.24 16.89 -7.79
N ILE A 226 24.50 15.87 -7.34
CA ILE A 226 23.65 15.98 -6.14
C ILE A 226 24.48 16.36 -4.90
N ILE A 227 25.65 15.74 -4.74
CA ILE A 227 26.54 15.97 -3.59
C ILE A 227 27.22 17.34 -3.71
N SER A 228 27.84 17.64 -4.86
CA SER A 228 28.64 18.85 -5.07
C SER A 228 27.81 20.14 -5.02
N GLU A 229 26.62 20.13 -5.61
CA GLU A 229 25.73 21.29 -5.63
C GLU A 229 24.81 21.35 -4.39
N ASP A 230 24.88 20.35 -3.51
CA ASP A 230 24.03 20.20 -2.33
C ASP A 230 22.54 20.32 -2.74
N LEU A 231 22.13 19.48 -3.68
CA LEU A 231 20.77 19.50 -4.26
C LEU A 231 19.75 18.73 -3.42
N LEU A 232 20.20 18.02 -2.39
CA LEU A 232 19.35 17.16 -1.57
C LEU A 232 19.54 17.46 -0.08
N HIS A 233 18.52 18.07 0.52
CA HIS A 233 18.51 18.30 1.96
C HIS A 233 18.11 17.02 2.70
N MET A 234 19.08 16.35 3.34
CA MET A 234 18.88 15.03 3.97
C MET A 234 17.73 14.98 4.99
N PRO A 235 17.57 15.96 5.91
CA PRO A 235 16.41 15.96 6.80
C PRO A 235 15.07 16.03 6.06
N GLN A 236 14.99 16.79 4.97
CA GLN A 236 13.77 16.88 4.16
C GLN A 236 13.51 15.57 3.42
N LEU A 237 14.55 14.94 2.86
CA LEU A 237 14.44 13.60 2.29
C LEU A 237 13.99 12.59 3.34
N PHE A 238 14.48 12.69 4.57
CA PHE A 238 14.08 11.80 5.66
C PHE A 238 12.60 11.90 5.96
N HIS A 239 12.05 13.11 6.09
CA HIS A 239 10.61 13.30 6.24
C HIS A 239 9.81 12.77 5.03
N ALA A 240 10.26 13.06 3.80
CA ALA A 240 9.61 12.57 2.60
C ALA A 240 9.63 11.04 2.51
N LEU A 241 10.75 10.41 2.90
CA LEU A 241 10.91 8.96 2.90
C LEU A 241 9.92 8.31 3.86
N GLN A 242 9.82 8.79 5.11
CA GLN A 242 8.84 8.30 6.08
C GLN A 242 7.41 8.40 5.53
N ALA A 243 7.09 9.54 4.90
CA ALA A 243 5.80 9.76 4.25
C ALA A 243 5.56 8.86 3.03
N GLN A 244 6.57 8.29 2.39
CA GLN A 244 6.40 7.40 1.23
C GLN A 244 6.43 5.92 1.63
N THR A 245 7.31 5.53 2.55
CA THR A 245 7.52 4.13 2.96
C THR A 245 6.52 3.70 4.04
N GLY A 246 6.07 4.61 4.89
CA GLY A 246 5.28 4.29 6.09
C GLY A 246 6.12 3.80 7.27
N ALA A 247 7.44 3.85 7.19
CA ALA A 247 8.33 3.66 8.34
C ALA A 247 8.49 5.00 9.07
N TYR A 248 8.14 5.06 10.36
CA TYR A 248 8.20 6.25 11.18
C TYR A 248 9.33 6.14 12.21
N PHE A 249 10.03 7.25 12.40
CA PHE A 249 11.19 7.34 13.28
C PHE A 249 10.99 8.41 14.36
N SER A 250 11.77 8.31 15.43
CA SER A 250 11.78 9.25 16.55
C SER A 250 12.12 10.67 16.10
N ASP A 251 11.27 11.63 16.45
CA ASP A 251 11.53 13.03 16.15
C ASP A 251 12.54 13.62 17.16
N HIS A 252 13.79 13.75 16.73
CA HIS A 252 14.85 14.40 17.49
C HIS A 252 15.95 14.95 16.59
N MET A 253 16.72 15.92 17.09
CA MET A 253 17.76 16.62 16.32
C MET A 253 19.12 15.89 16.28
N ASN A 254 19.21 14.70 16.87
CA ASN A 254 20.48 13.99 17.06
C ASN A 254 20.92 13.14 15.85
N TYR A 255 20.21 13.19 14.73
CA TYR A 255 20.59 12.42 13.53
C TYR A 255 21.85 13.00 12.88
N ASN A 256 22.84 12.14 12.65
CA ASN A 256 24.07 12.53 11.96
C ASN A 256 24.13 11.94 10.54
N PHE A 257 23.50 12.63 9.59
CA PHE A 257 23.52 12.26 8.16
C PHE A 257 24.88 12.39 7.47
N LYS A 258 25.95 12.74 8.20
CA LYS A 258 27.32 12.71 7.67
C LYS A 258 28.01 11.37 7.88
N GLY A 259 27.47 10.52 8.77
CA GLY A 259 28.00 9.19 9.06
C GLY A 259 27.63 8.14 8.00
N ALA A 260 28.21 6.94 8.12
CA ALA A 260 27.83 5.79 7.31
C ALA A 260 26.51 5.15 7.78
N GLU A 261 26.25 5.17 9.08
CA GLU A 261 25.03 4.62 9.70
C GLU A 261 24.37 5.71 10.55
N PRO A 262 23.62 6.62 9.92
CA PRO A 262 23.03 7.77 10.62
C PRO A 262 21.89 7.40 11.57
N ILE A 263 21.31 6.20 11.42
CA ILE A 263 20.07 5.79 12.07
C ILE A 263 20.27 4.43 12.74
N ALA A 264 19.74 4.29 13.96
CA ALA A 264 19.81 3.07 14.77
C ALA A 264 18.41 2.43 14.92
N LEU A 265 18.38 1.15 15.29
CA LEU A 265 17.13 0.39 15.43
C LEU A 265 16.15 1.03 16.43
N GLN A 266 16.67 1.55 17.54
CA GLN A 266 15.89 2.26 18.58
C GLN A 266 15.18 3.51 18.08
N ASN A 267 15.59 4.04 16.92
CA ASN A 267 14.94 5.20 16.34
C ASN A 267 13.66 4.84 15.59
N ILE A 268 13.41 3.57 15.26
CA ILE A 268 12.18 3.15 14.57
C ILE A 268 11.05 3.13 15.59
N GLN A 269 10.01 3.93 15.36
CA GLN A 269 8.81 3.96 16.20
C GLN A 269 7.80 2.90 15.75
N CYS A 270 7.48 2.88 14.46
CA CYS A 270 6.56 1.92 13.89
C CYS A 270 6.73 1.82 12.37
N ILE A 271 6.28 0.70 11.82
CA ILE A 271 6.19 0.49 10.37
C ILE A 271 4.71 0.26 10.06
N SER A 272 4.09 1.23 9.40
CA SER A 272 2.69 1.15 8.96
C SER A 272 2.64 0.71 7.50
N PRO A 273 2.06 -0.47 7.20
CA PRO A 273 1.91 -0.93 5.83
C PRO A 273 1.06 0.04 5.01
N ARG A 274 1.62 0.59 3.93
CA ARG A 274 0.88 1.44 2.97
C ARG A 274 0.43 0.67 1.73
N THR A 275 -0.08 -0.53 1.91
CA THR A 275 -0.56 -1.37 0.81
C THR A 275 -2.02 -1.05 0.50
N THR A 276 -2.34 -0.83 -0.77
CA THR A 276 -3.71 -0.93 -1.25
C THR A 276 -3.93 -2.38 -1.65
N LEU A 277 -4.88 -3.07 -1.01
CA LEU A 277 -5.27 -4.43 -1.39
C LEU A 277 -5.73 -4.43 -2.86
N LEU A 278 -4.94 -5.06 -3.74
CA LEU A 278 -5.28 -5.27 -5.16
C LEU A 278 -6.61 -6.00 -5.34
N ALA A 279 -6.96 -6.87 -4.38
CA ALA A 279 -8.21 -7.61 -4.40
C ALA A 279 -9.47 -6.72 -4.34
N ARG A 280 -9.34 -5.41 -4.10
CA ARG A 280 -10.46 -4.44 -4.18
C ARG A 280 -10.25 -3.33 -5.18
N THR A 281 -9.24 -3.38 -6.04
CA THR A 281 -8.98 -2.32 -7.04
C THR A 281 -9.67 -2.58 -8.37
N THR A 282 -10.45 -3.66 -8.49
CA THR A 282 -11.23 -3.93 -9.69
C THR A 282 -12.72 -3.87 -9.37
N ALA A 283 -13.49 -3.21 -10.23
CA ALA A 283 -14.94 -3.15 -10.11
C ALA A 283 -15.59 -4.55 -10.09
N ALA A 284 -14.91 -5.58 -10.62
CA ALA A 284 -15.37 -6.96 -10.53
C ALA A 284 -15.33 -7.50 -9.10
N CYS A 285 -14.25 -7.24 -8.36
CA CYS A 285 -14.15 -7.65 -6.96
C CYS A 285 -15.13 -6.87 -6.07
N GLU A 286 -15.30 -5.57 -6.30
CA GLU A 286 -16.29 -4.76 -5.55
C GLU A 286 -17.71 -5.31 -5.74
N ARG A 287 -18.11 -5.62 -6.98
CA ARG A 287 -19.40 -6.26 -7.25
C ARG A 287 -19.58 -7.59 -6.53
N VAL A 288 -18.52 -8.41 -6.42
CA VAL A 288 -18.58 -9.69 -5.70
C VAL A 288 -18.70 -9.47 -4.19
N LEU A 289 -18.10 -8.41 -3.65
CA LEU A 289 -18.18 -8.08 -2.23
C LEU A 289 -19.54 -7.48 -1.85
N GLU A 290 -20.16 -6.73 -2.76
CA GLU A 290 -21.49 -6.12 -2.59
C GLU A 290 -22.63 -7.12 -2.84
N SER A 291 -22.37 -8.23 -3.53
CA SER A 291 -23.41 -9.22 -3.88
C SER A 291 -23.77 -10.17 -2.74
N ALA A 292 -23.02 -10.20 -1.64
CA ALA A 292 -23.28 -11.09 -0.50
C ALA A 292 -24.71 -10.93 0.05
N ASP A 293 -25.14 -9.69 0.28
CA ASP A 293 -26.48 -9.38 0.81
C ASP A 293 -27.59 -9.71 -0.20
N ALA A 294 -27.32 -9.52 -1.49
CA ALA A 294 -28.25 -9.88 -2.56
C ALA A 294 -28.45 -11.40 -2.66
N PHE A 295 -27.37 -12.19 -2.53
CA PHE A 295 -27.47 -13.65 -2.48
C PHE A 295 -28.20 -14.15 -1.24
N LEU A 296 -27.98 -13.52 -0.08
CA LEU A 296 -28.73 -13.82 1.14
C LEU A 296 -30.23 -13.52 0.99
N ALA A 297 -30.58 -12.37 0.42
CA ALA A 297 -31.97 -11.99 0.16
C ALA A 297 -32.66 -12.93 -0.85
N ALA A 298 -31.90 -13.47 -1.81
CA ALA A 298 -32.38 -14.44 -2.78
C ALA A 298 -32.44 -15.89 -2.24
N GLY A 299 -31.95 -16.15 -1.03
CA GLY A 299 -31.87 -17.49 -0.45
C GLY A 299 -30.75 -18.37 -1.02
N GLU A 300 -29.83 -17.80 -1.80
CA GLU A 300 -28.69 -18.50 -2.40
C GLU A 300 -27.54 -18.65 -1.40
N LEU A 301 -27.71 -19.52 -0.42
CA LEU A 301 -26.76 -19.69 0.69
C LEU A 301 -25.34 -20.05 0.25
N SER A 302 -25.18 -20.85 -0.81
CA SER A 302 -23.85 -21.24 -1.33
C SER A 302 -23.10 -20.07 -1.97
N SER A 303 -23.81 -19.22 -2.72
CA SER A 303 -23.27 -18.02 -3.37
C SER A 303 -22.90 -16.97 -2.31
N ALA A 304 -23.78 -16.80 -1.31
CA ALA A 304 -23.54 -15.93 -0.16
C ALA A 304 -22.31 -16.37 0.64
N LEU A 305 -22.19 -17.67 0.97
CA LEU A 305 -21.04 -18.21 1.70
C LEU A 305 -19.75 -18.00 0.92
N SER A 306 -19.75 -18.22 -0.39
CA SER A 306 -18.56 -18.05 -1.23
C SER A 306 -18.12 -16.59 -1.33
N SER A 307 -19.05 -15.65 -1.43
CA SER A 307 -18.75 -14.21 -1.40
C SER A 307 -18.19 -13.76 -0.04
N ILE A 308 -18.79 -14.23 1.07
CA ILE A 308 -18.32 -13.92 2.43
C ILE A 308 -16.94 -14.56 2.70
N MET A 309 -16.72 -15.81 2.30
CA MET A 309 -15.43 -16.48 2.42
C MET A 309 -14.35 -15.75 1.59
N PHE A 310 -14.69 -15.28 0.39
CA PHE A 310 -13.78 -14.44 -0.41
C PHE A 310 -13.43 -13.14 0.33
N HIS A 311 -14.40 -12.51 1.00
CA HIS A 311 -14.16 -11.33 1.84
C HIS A 311 -13.22 -11.65 3.02
N ILE A 312 -13.44 -12.77 3.71
CA ILE A 312 -12.58 -13.25 4.81
C ILE A 312 -11.15 -13.46 4.32
N TYR A 313 -10.94 -14.19 3.23
CA TYR A 313 -9.59 -14.45 2.70
C TYR A 313 -8.87 -13.15 2.31
N ILE A 314 -9.58 -12.15 1.78
CA ILE A 314 -8.99 -10.84 1.50
C ILE A 314 -8.51 -10.18 2.80
N LEU A 315 -9.31 -10.20 3.86
CA LEU A 315 -8.95 -9.59 5.15
C LEU A 315 -7.83 -10.35 5.86
N GLU A 316 -7.83 -11.70 5.82
CA GLU A 316 -6.76 -12.54 6.38
C GLU A 316 -5.40 -12.27 5.72
N THR A 317 -5.38 -11.88 4.44
CA THR A 317 -4.12 -11.50 3.76
C THR A 317 -3.56 -10.15 4.20
N ALA A 318 -4.31 -9.35 4.98
CA ALA A 318 -3.92 -8.02 5.43
C ALA A 318 -4.36 -7.74 6.89
N PRO A 319 -3.78 -8.45 7.88
CA PRO A 319 -4.20 -8.36 9.28
C PRO A 319 -3.97 -7.00 9.96
N SER A 320 -3.23 -6.10 9.31
CA SER A 320 -2.93 -4.74 9.79
C SER A 320 -3.88 -3.66 9.23
N ASP A 321 -4.89 -4.04 8.44
CA ASP A 321 -5.87 -3.11 7.88
C ASP A 321 -6.89 -2.69 8.95
N GLU A 322 -7.20 -1.39 9.05
CA GLU A 322 -8.20 -0.85 9.99
C GLU A 322 -9.59 -1.49 9.80
N ARG A 323 -9.86 -2.06 8.61
CA ARG A 323 -11.12 -2.74 8.29
C ARG A 323 -11.20 -4.19 8.79
N ASN A 324 -10.13 -4.68 9.42
CA ASN A 324 -10.14 -5.97 10.14
C ASN A 324 -11.18 -5.99 11.29
N LEU A 325 -11.68 -4.81 11.72
CA LEU A 325 -12.83 -4.68 12.62
C LEU A 325 -14.09 -5.43 12.14
N SER A 326 -14.23 -5.65 10.83
CA SER A 326 -15.36 -6.39 10.24
C SER A 326 -15.14 -7.91 10.16
N LEU A 327 -13.92 -8.42 10.42
CA LEU A 327 -13.57 -9.82 10.25
C LEU A 327 -14.36 -10.74 11.20
N CYS A 328 -14.48 -10.37 12.47
CA CYS A 328 -15.28 -11.11 13.46
C CYS A 328 -16.75 -11.25 13.01
N HIS A 329 -17.32 -10.18 12.46
CA HIS A 329 -18.70 -10.20 11.95
C HIS A 329 -18.84 -11.15 10.74
N LEU A 330 -17.89 -11.08 9.80
CA LEU A 330 -17.90 -11.93 8.61
C LEU A 330 -17.71 -13.42 8.95
N LEU A 331 -16.81 -13.74 9.88
CA LEU A 331 -16.60 -15.12 10.37
C LEU A 331 -17.87 -15.67 11.04
N THR A 332 -18.57 -14.84 11.81
CA THR A 332 -19.85 -15.20 12.44
C THR A 332 -20.95 -15.44 11.39
N CYS A 333 -21.06 -14.55 10.39
CA CYS A 333 -21.99 -14.71 9.28
C CYS A 333 -21.70 -16.00 8.47
N ALA A 334 -20.43 -16.28 8.18
CA ALA A 334 -20.02 -17.50 7.49
C ALA A 334 -20.32 -18.76 8.31
N ALA A 335 -20.15 -18.72 9.64
CA ALA A 335 -20.50 -19.83 10.53
C ALA A 335 -22.02 -20.10 10.52
N ASN A 336 -22.84 -19.05 10.60
CA ASN A 336 -24.31 -19.17 10.55
C ASN A 336 -24.82 -19.74 9.22
N ILE A 337 -24.27 -19.28 8.09
CA ILE A 337 -24.63 -19.81 6.78
C ILE A 337 -24.16 -21.27 6.64
N SER A 338 -22.99 -21.62 7.18
CA SER A 338 -22.48 -22.99 7.18
C SER A 338 -23.36 -23.93 8.01
N LEU A 339 -23.91 -23.47 9.15
CA LEU A 339 -24.92 -24.22 9.91
C LEU A 339 -26.21 -24.40 9.12
N ALA A 340 -26.71 -23.35 8.48
CA ALA A 340 -27.91 -23.40 7.64
C ALA A 340 -27.74 -24.33 6.43
N MET A 341 -26.51 -24.52 5.94
CA MET A 341 -26.14 -25.47 4.89
C MET A 341 -25.80 -26.88 5.40
N ASN A 342 -25.97 -27.16 6.69
CA ASN A 342 -25.68 -28.44 7.34
C ASN A 342 -24.18 -28.86 7.27
N LEU A 343 -23.27 -27.90 7.41
CA LEU A 343 -21.82 -28.08 7.46
C LEU A 343 -21.27 -27.76 8.86
N PRO A 344 -21.51 -28.64 9.87
CA PRO A 344 -21.23 -28.34 11.28
C PRO A 344 -19.73 -28.19 11.58
N ASP A 345 -18.87 -28.97 10.94
CA ASP A 345 -17.41 -28.90 11.16
C ASP A 345 -16.82 -27.57 10.70
N GLN A 346 -17.29 -27.08 9.54
CA GLN A 346 -16.88 -25.79 9.00
C GLN A 346 -17.42 -24.64 9.85
N ALA A 347 -18.68 -24.73 10.27
CA ALA A 347 -19.28 -23.75 11.17
C ALA A 347 -18.53 -23.64 12.50
N LYS A 348 -18.18 -24.78 13.11
CA LYS A 348 -17.41 -24.82 14.35
C LYS A 348 -16.04 -24.14 14.18
N LYS A 349 -15.32 -24.45 13.11
CA LYS A 349 -14.01 -23.85 12.81
C LYS A 349 -14.12 -22.33 12.64
N LEU A 350 -15.11 -21.85 11.89
CA LEU A 350 -15.32 -20.41 11.68
C LEU A 350 -15.76 -19.68 12.95
N ALA A 351 -16.57 -20.33 13.80
CA ALA A 351 -16.98 -19.79 15.09
C ALA A 351 -15.78 -19.68 16.05
N THR A 352 -14.90 -20.68 16.10
CA THR A 352 -13.65 -20.60 16.89
C THR A 352 -12.77 -19.44 16.43
N LEU A 353 -12.57 -19.28 15.12
CA LEU A 353 -11.81 -18.15 14.56
C LEU A 353 -12.47 -16.80 14.88
N ALA A 354 -13.81 -16.71 14.87
CA ALA A 354 -14.51 -15.48 15.23
C ALA A 354 -14.28 -15.08 16.70
N ILE A 355 -14.23 -16.07 17.60
CA ILE A 355 -13.95 -15.85 19.03
C ILE A 355 -12.50 -15.38 19.22
N GLU A 356 -11.54 -15.98 18.50
CA GLU A 356 -10.13 -15.58 18.53
C GLU A 356 -9.93 -14.12 18.10
N GLU A 357 -10.63 -13.69 17.05
CA GLU A 357 -10.56 -12.32 16.47
C GLU A 357 -11.55 -11.32 17.11
N SER A 358 -12.28 -11.73 18.17
CA SER A 358 -13.25 -10.87 18.86
C SER A 358 -12.57 -9.66 19.52
N PRO A 359 -13.19 -8.46 19.48
CA PRO A 359 -12.69 -7.28 20.16
C PRO A 359 -12.44 -7.47 21.67
N SER A 360 -13.08 -8.45 22.32
CA SER A 360 -12.83 -8.78 23.73
C SER A 360 -11.41 -9.29 24.00
N ASN A 361 -10.77 -9.97 23.05
CA ASN A 361 -9.34 -10.34 23.13
C ASN A 361 -8.40 -9.16 22.85
N HIS A 362 -8.91 -8.10 22.20
CA HIS A 362 -8.18 -6.87 21.90
C HIS A 362 -8.45 -5.71 22.88
N ALA A 363 -9.54 -5.79 23.66
CA ALA A 363 -9.95 -4.80 24.66
C ALA A 363 -9.01 -4.76 25.88
N ASP A 364 -8.30 -5.86 26.16
CA ASP A 364 -7.23 -5.88 27.16
C ASP A 364 -5.97 -5.09 26.72
N LEU A 365 -5.89 -4.68 25.45
CA LEU A 365 -4.80 -3.83 24.94
C LEU A 365 -5.23 -2.40 24.55
N THR A 366 -6.52 -2.10 24.41
CA THR A 366 -6.99 -0.74 24.12
C THR A 366 -8.38 -0.46 24.70
N ARG A 367 -8.43 0.51 25.61
CA ARG A 367 -9.58 0.95 26.41
C ARG A 367 -10.75 1.46 25.54
N ALA A 368 -11.98 1.11 25.95
CA ALA A 368 -13.33 1.45 25.41
C ALA A 368 -13.77 0.61 24.20
N GLY A 369 -14.96 0.04 24.08
CA GLY A 369 -16.20 0.05 24.87
C GLY A 369 -17.34 -0.32 23.90
N ILE A 370 -18.33 -1.09 24.38
CA ILE A 370 -19.61 -1.43 23.72
C ILE A 370 -19.53 -2.58 22.67
N SER A 371 -19.71 -3.83 23.11
CA SER A 371 -20.42 -4.90 22.34
C SER A 371 -20.64 -6.20 23.14
N ASP A 372 -20.89 -6.15 24.45
CA ASP A 372 -20.99 -7.37 25.29
C ASP A 372 -22.32 -8.13 25.13
N GLN A 373 -23.29 -7.64 24.34
CA GLN A 373 -24.65 -8.16 24.38
C GLN A 373 -25.00 -9.18 23.27
N PHE A 374 -24.16 -9.35 22.25
CA PHE A 374 -24.43 -10.29 21.15
C PHE A 374 -23.75 -11.65 21.27
N ILE A 375 -22.62 -11.76 21.99
CA ILE A 375 -21.84 -13.01 22.11
C ILE A 375 -22.46 -13.97 23.15
N LEU A 376 -23.14 -13.43 24.18
CA LEU A 376 -23.73 -14.25 25.24
C LEU A 376 -24.86 -15.19 24.77
N CYS A 377 -25.51 -14.87 23.65
CA CYS A 377 -26.58 -15.71 23.08
C CYS A 377 -26.08 -16.93 22.29
N PHE A 378 -24.81 -16.96 21.87
CA PHE A 378 -24.29 -18.06 21.04
C PHE A 378 -23.70 -19.21 21.87
N VAL A 379 -23.15 -18.90 23.05
CA VAL A 379 -22.53 -19.90 23.95
C VAL A 379 -23.56 -20.77 24.69
N THR A 380 -24.84 -20.38 24.70
CA THR A 380 -25.90 -21.11 25.39
C THR A 380 -26.62 -22.16 24.52
N HIS A 381 -26.34 -22.22 23.21
CA HIS A 381 -27.04 -23.12 22.27
C HIS A 381 -26.14 -23.94 21.33
N ILE A 382 -24.83 -24.04 21.63
CA ILE A 382 -23.96 -25.15 21.19
C ILE A 382 -23.70 -26.00 22.43
#